data_AF-A0A7X6LC51-F1
#
_entry.id   AF-A0A7X6LC51-F1
#
_cell.length_a   1.000
_cell.length_b   1.000
_cell.length_c   1.000
_cell.angle_alpha   90.00
_cell.angle_beta   90.00
_cell.angle_gamma   90.00
#
_symmetry.space_group_name_H-M   'P 1'
#
loop_
_entity.id
_entity.type
_entity.pdbx_description
1 polymer ?
#
loop_
_entity_poly.entity_id
_entity_poly.type
_entity_poly.pdbx_seq_one_letter_code
_entity_poly.pdbx_strand_id
1 'polypeptide(L)'
;MPRRYPEEFRRKVLDPVAAGCPVAQVAADLGISDQRIYVGRKQELIDTGQIPGATSAEQSGLAAAKRRIRELEHEVAILKRARELLKEQASGPKGVTRP
;
A
#
# COMPACT_ATOMS: atom_id res chain seq x y z
N MET A 1 1.59 6.55 -9.70
CA MET A 1 0.75 5.77 -10.63
C MET A 1 0.16 4.60 -9.86
N PRO A 2 -1.17 4.46 -9.77
CA PRO A 2 -1.76 3.31 -9.11
C PRO A 2 -1.22 2.06 -9.78
N ARG A 3 -0.65 1.13 -9.01
CA ARG A 3 -0.18 -0.16 -9.52
C ARG A 3 -1.43 -0.99 -9.88
N ARG A 4 -2.00 -0.71 -11.06
CA ARG A 4 -2.68 -1.73 -11.87
C ARG A 4 -1.76 -2.94 -11.88
N TYR A 5 -2.34 -4.15 -11.92
CA TYR A 5 -1.57 -5.35 -12.25
C TYR A 5 -0.52 -5.01 -13.32
N PRO A 6 0.75 -5.41 -13.16
CA PRO A 6 1.78 -5.08 -14.13
C PRO A 6 1.25 -5.36 -15.53
N GLU A 7 1.39 -4.43 -16.48
CA GLU A 7 0.82 -4.63 -17.82
C GLU A 7 1.25 -5.97 -18.42
N GLU A 8 2.47 -6.40 -18.11
CA GLU A 8 2.98 -7.71 -18.50
C GLU A 8 2.16 -8.88 -17.93
N PHE A 9 1.69 -8.80 -16.68
CA PHE A 9 0.84 -9.84 -16.10
C PHE A 9 -0.50 -9.89 -16.82
N ARG A 10 -1.11 -8.73 -17.11
CA ARG A 10 -2.37 -8.70 -17.87
C ARG A 10 -2.18 -9.32 -19.26
N ARG A 11 -1.16 -8.86 -19.99
CA ARG A 11 -0.88 -9.33 -21.36
C ARG A 11 -0.51 -10.80 -21.44
N LYS A 12 0.29 -11.31 -20.50
CA LYS A 12 0.81 -12.69 -20.55
C LYS A 12 -0.16 -13.69 -19.91
N VAL A 13 -0.97 -13.27 -18.94
CA VAL A 13 -1.82 -14.19 -18.15
C VAL A 13 -3.30 -13.98 -18.44
N LEU A 14 -3.78 -12.74 -18.39
CA LEU A 14 -5.23 -12.47 -18.47
C LEU A 14 -5.73 -12.41 -19.91
N ASP A 15 -4.97 -11.81 -20.83
CA ASP A 15 -5.37 -11.71 -22.25
C ASP A 15 -5.54 -13.09 -22.91
N PRO A 16 -4.65 -14.09 -22.73
CA PRO A 16 -4.87 -15.43 -23.29
C PRO A 16 -6.09 -16.12 -22.68
N VAL A 17 -6.30 -15.97 -21.37
CA VAL A 17 -7.48 -16.52 -20.68
C VAL A 17 -8.77 -15.86 -21.17
N ALA A 18 -8.74 -14.55 -21.45
CA ALA A 18 -9.85 -13.83 -22.05
C ALA A 18 -10.11 -14.25 -23.51
N ALA A 19 -9.05 -14.61 -24.25
CA ALA A 19 -9.13 -15.17 -25.60
C ALA A 19 -9.61 -16.64 -25.63
N GLY A 20 -9.84 -17.26 -24.47
CA GLY A 20 -10.38 -18.62 -24.34
C GLY A 20 -9.37 -19.71 -24.02
N CYS A 21 -8.10 -19.36 -23.77
CA CYS A 21 -7.11 -20.35 -23.31
C CYS A 21 -7.51 -20.90 -21.92
N PRO A 22 -7.41 -22.24 -21.71
CA PRO A 22 -7.66 -22.83 -20.41
C PRO A 22 -6.71 -22.28 -19.35
N VAL A 23 -7.24 -21.96 -18.16
CA VAL A 23 -6.45 -21.45 -17.03
C VAL A 23 -5.30 -22.40 -16.67
N ALA A 24 -5.57 -23.72 -16.65
CA ALA A 24 -4.57 -24.75 -16.36
C ALA A 24 -3.41 -24.76 -17.37
N GLN A 25 -3.68 -24.46 -18.64
CA GLN A 25 -2.65 -24.38 -19.67
C GLN A 25 -1.77 -23.15 -19.45
N VAL A 26 -2.38 -21.98 -19.26
CA VAL A 26 -1.65 -20.72 -18.99
C VAL A 26 -0.84 -20.81 -17.69
N ALA A 27 -1.38 -21.49 -16.67
CA ALA A 27 -0.68 -21.77 -15.43
C ALA A 27 0.55 -22.65 -15.62
N ALA A 28 0.42 -23.74 -16.38
CA ALA A 28 1.52 -24.65 -16.70
C ALA A 28 2.62 -23.95 -17.52
N ASP A 29 2.22 -23.21 -18.57
CA ASP A 29 3.15 -22.53 -19.48
C ASP A 29 3.97 -21.44 -18.77
N LEU A 30 3.40 -20.79 -17.75
CA LEU A 30 4.02 -19.68 -17.02
C LEU A 30 4.57 -20.09 -15.64
N GLY A 31 4.38 -21.34 -15.23
CA GLY A 31 4.81 -21.83 -13.92
C GLY A 31 4.17 -21.10 -12.74
N ILE A 32 2.91 -20.67 -12.88
CA ILE A 32 2.14 -20.00 -11.82
C ILE A 32 0.95 -20.85 -11.40
N SER A 33 0.44 -20.66 -10.18
CA SER A 33 -0.77 -21.37 -9.75
C SER A 33 -2.04 -20.79 -10.38
N ASP A 34 -2.98 -21.67 -10.72
CA ASP A 34 -4.32 -21.32 -11.22
C ASP A 34 -5.02 -20.30 -10.33
N GLN A 35 -4.86 -20.44 -9.01
CA GLN A 35 -5.43 -19.51 -8.02
C GLN A 35 -4.99 -18.06 -8.26
N ARG A 36 -3.72 -17.82 -8.63
CA ARG A 36 -3.23 -16.47 -8.94
C ARG A 36 -3.91 -15.89 -10.18
N ILE A 37 -4.19 -16.73 -11.17
CA ILE A 37 -4.91 -16.35 -12.39
C ILE A 37 -6.35 -15.99 -12.05
N TYR A 38 -7.05 -16.81 -11.26
CA TYR A 38 -8.44 -16.53 -10.84
C TYR A 38 -8.56 -15.23 -10.04
N VAL A 39 -7.64 -14.98 -9.10
CA VAL A 39 -7.61 -13.73 -8.33
C VAL A 39 -7.34 -12.53 -9.25
N GLY A 40 -6.40 -12.66 -10.20
CA GLY A 40 -6.12 -11.63 -11.19
C GLY A 40 -7.33 -11.29 -12.05
N ARG A 41 -8.03 -12.31 -12.56
CA ARG A 41 -9.26 -12.15 -13.34
C ARG A 41 -10.36 -11.45 -12.55
N LYS A 42 -10.57 -11.85 -11.29
CA LYS A 42 -11.55 -11.19 -10.41
C LYS A 42 -11.22 -9.71 -10.22
N GLN A 43 -9.96 -9.37 -9.98
CA GLN A 43 -9.55 -7.97 -9.81
C GLN A 43 -9.68 -7.16 -11.10
N GLU A 44 -9.45 -7.76 -12.27
CA GLU A 44 -9.71 -7.10 -13.56
C GLU A 44 -11.19 -6.77 -13.77
N LEU A 45 -12.10 -7.66 -13.38
CA LEU A 45 -13.54 -7.39 -13.42
C LEU A 45 -13.92 -6.24 -12.48
N ILE A 46 -13.28 -6.14 -11.31
CA ILE A 46 -13.46 -5.01 -10.38
C ILE A 46 -12.91 -3.72 -11.00
N ASP A 47 -11.68 -3.76 -11.52
CA ASP A 47 -10.99 -2.59 -12.09
C ASP A 47 -11.66 -2.05 -13.38
N THR A 48 -12.44 -2.88 -14.07
CA THR A 48 -13.25 -2.49 -15.24
C THR A 48 -14.69 -2.13 -14.88
N GLY A 49 -15.07 -2.22 -13.60
CA GLY A 49 -16.40 -1.88 -13.11
C GLY A 49 -17.49 -2.90 -13.45
N GLN A 50 -17.11 -4.10 -13.89
CA GLN A 50 -18.05 -5.18 -14.19
C GLN A 50 -18.63 -5.82 -12.93
N ILE A 51 -17.85 -5.85 -11.84
CA ILE A 51 -18.31 -6.35 -10.54
C ILE A 51 -17.93 -5.35 -9.42
N PRO A 52 -18.73 -5.28 -8.34
CA PRO A 52 -18.41 -4.40 -7.22
C PRO A 52 -17.16 -4.87 -6.46
N GLY A 53 -16.34 -3.91 -6.02
CA GLY A 53 -15.16 -4.15 -5.20
C GLY A 53 -14.19 -2.97 -5.18
N ALA A 54 -13.18 -3.03 -4.32
CA ALA A 54 -12.12 -2.03 -4.29
C ALA A 54 -11.15 -2.24 -5.45
N THR A 55 -11.01 -1.22 -6.29
CA THR A 55 -10.10 -1.22 -7.42
C THR A 55 -8.63 -1.24 -6.96
N SER A 56 -7.75 -1.74 -7.80
CA SER A 56 -6.31 -1.72 -7.57
C SER A 56 -5.78 -0.29 -7.31
N ALA A 57 -6.42 0.71 -7.91
CA ALA A 57 -6.08 2.11 -7.71
C ALA A 57 -6.41 2.61 -6.30
N GLU A 58 -7.62 2.33 -5.81
CA GLU A 58 -8.05 2.68 -4.45
C GLU A 58 -7.17 2.00 -3.40
N GLN A 59 -6.86 0.71 -3.59
CA GLN A 59 -5.97 -0.03 -2.70
C GLN A 59 -4.57 0.60 -2.62
N SER A 60 -4.03 1.04 -3.77
CA SER A 60 -2.72 1.71 -3.82
C SER A 60 -2.72 3.08 -3.13
N GLY A 61 -3.80 3.85 -3.29
CA GLY A 61 -3.98 5.13 -2.60
C GLY A 61 -4.04 4.95 -1.08
N LEU A 62 -4.75 3.91 -0.62
CA LEU A 62 -4.88 3.58 0.79
C LEU A 62 -3.54 3.19 1.42
N ALA A 63 -2.71 2.43 0.70
CA ALA A 63 -1.36 2.10 1.16
C ALA A 63 -0.44 3.33 1.27
N ALA A 64 -0.46 4.21 0.27
CA ALA A 64 0.30 5.45 0.29
C ALA A 64 -0.14 6.39 1.43
N ALA A 65 -1.46 6.53 1.64
CA ALA A 65 -2.01 7.30 2.74
C ALA A 65 -1.60 6.74 4.11
N LYS A 66 -1.70 5.42 4.30
CA LYS A 66 -1.24 4.75 5.53
C LYS A 66 0.25 4.99 5.80
N ARG A 67 1.08 4.98 4.77
CA ARG A 67 2.51 5.29 4.90
C ARG A 67 2.70 6.73 5.36
N ARG A 68 2.02 7.69 4.73
CA ARG A 68 2.14 9.12 5.11
C ARG A 68 1.65 9.37 6.54
N ILE A 69 0.58 8.70 6.96
CA ILE A 69 0.09 8.79 8.34
C ILE A 69 1.18 8.34 9.33
N ARG A 70 1.82 7.19 9.09
CA ARG A 70 2.90 6.69 9.97
C ARG A 70 4.09 7.65 10.03
N GLU A 71 4.47 8.25 8.91
CA GLU A 71 5.54 9.25 8.86
C GLU A 71 5.18 10.48 9.73
N LEU A 72 3.95 10.99 9.58
CA LEU A 72 3.46 12.11 10.38
C LEU A 72 3.33 11.79 11.86
N GLU A 73 2.86 10.59 12.22
CA GLU A 73 2.81 10.13 13.61
C GLU A 73 4.20 10.10 14.24
N HIS A 74 5.22 9.69 13.47
CA HIS A 74 6.60 9.70 13.93
C HIS A 74 7.15 11.12 14.12
N GLU A 75 6.93 12.02 13.16
CA GLU A 75 7.29 13.44 13.27
C GLU A 75 6.65 14.08 14.51
N VAL A 76 5.35 13.83 14.74
CA VAL A 76 4.63 14.33 15.92
C VAL A 76 5.21 13.76 17.21
N ALA A 77 5.59 12.48 17.23
CA ALA A 77 6.20 11.87 18.42
C ALA A 77 7.56 12.52 18.76
N ILE A 78 8.39 12.79 17.75
CA ILE A 78 9.67 13.50 17.92
C ILE A 78 9.43 14.91 18.48
N LEU A 79 8.50 15.66 17.90
CA LEU A 79 8.17 17.02 18.35
C LEU A 79 7.64 17.04 19.78
N LYS A 80 6.78 16.08 20.14
CA LYS A 80 6.30 15.94 21.52
C LYS A 80 7.45 15.66 22.47
N ARG A 81 8.36 14.74 22.12
CA ARG A 81 9.54 14.43 22.96
C ARG A 81 10.44 15.65 23.13
N ALA A 82 10.73 16.38 22.06
CA ALA A 82 11.52 17.60 22.10
C ALA A 82 10.87 18.67 23.00
N ARG A 83 9.55 18.85 22.91
CA ARG A 83 8.80 19.80 23.76
C ARG A 83 8.92 19.45 25.24
N GLU A 84 8.79 18.18 25.60
CA GLU A 84 8.90 17.76 27.01
C GLU A 84 10.34 17.93 27.52
N LEU A 85 11.37 17.60 26.72
CA LEU A 85 12.77 17.88 27.09
C LEU A 85 13.03 19.38 27.33
N LEU A 86 12.46 20.26 26.50
CA LEU A 86 12.58 21.71 26.69
C LEU A 86 11.90 22.18 27.98
N LYS A 87 10.74 21.63 28.33
CA LYS A 87 10.08 21.94 29.62
C LYS A 87 10.89 21.45 30.81
N GLU A 88 11.44 20.25 30.73
CA GLU A 88 12.32 19.69 31.77
C GLU A 88 13.53 20.61 32.00
N GLN A 89 14.17 21.09 30.91
CA GLN A 89 15.27 22.07 30.99
C GLN A 89 14.85 23.42 31.59
N ALA A 90 13.67 23.92 31.24
CA ALA A 90 13.13 25.16 31.82
C ALA A 90 12.74 25.02 33.31
N SER A 91 12.55 23.79 33.79
CA SER A 91 12.27 23.47 35.20
C SER A 91 13.51 23.10 36.04
N GLY A 92 14.71 23.11 35.43
CA GLY A 92 15.98 22.99 36.17
C GLY A 92 16.12 24.12 37.20
N PRO A 93 16.85 23.90 38.32
CA PRO A 93 16.80 24.82 39.46
C PRO A 93 17.25 26.20 38.99
N LYS A 94 16.33 27.17 39.03
CA LYS A 94 16.72 28.57 38.93
C LYS A 94 17.71 28.79 40.07
N GLY A 95 19.00 28.81 39.72
CA GLY A 95 20.07 29.10 40.63
C GLY A 95 19.78 30.45 41.26
N VAL A 96 19.30 30.41 42.51
CA VAL A 96 19.38 31.53 43.43
C VAL A 96 20.86 31.90 43.47
N THR A 97 21.20 32.99 42.80
CA THR A 97 22.46 33.67 43.03
C THR A 97 22.09 35.00 43.67
N ARG A 98 22.11 35.00 45.00
CA ARG A 98 22.34 36.16 45.86
C ARG A 98 23.84 36.08 46.21
N PRO A 99 24.63 37.15 46.13
CA PRO A 99 24.45 38.39 46.90
C PRO A 99 24.23 39.64 46.03
#